data_AF-A0A931AHH8-F1
#
_entry.id   AF-A0A931AHH8-F1
#
_cell.length_a   1.000
_cell.length_b   1.000
_cell.length_c   1.000
_cell.angle_alpha   90.00
_cell.angle_beta   90.00
_cell.angle_gamma   90.00
#
_symmetry.space_group_name_H-M   'P 1'
#
loop_
_entity.id
_entity.type
_entity.pdbx_description
1 polymer ?
#
loop_
_entity_poly.entity_id
_entity_poly.type
_entity_poly.pdbx_seq_one_letter_code
_entity_poly.pdbx_strand_id
1 'polypeptide(L)'
;MHTAGSAGSSARLGELHECSALLRRTRMRAEEIVDEARALLAEAERSGDAERVVHLHVQLEQARHSYSKVLTAYVTLCRRINEERQTILGAEIEKDRQSGLSGVA
;
A
#
# COMPACT_ATOMS: atom_id res chain seq x y z
N MET A 1 -23.09 13.61 -23.37
CA MET A 1 -21.62 13.78 -23.41
C MET A 1 -21.04 13.72 -21.98
N HIS A 2 -21.00 12.53 -21.34
CA HIS A 2 -20.41 12.37 -19.98
C HIS A 2 -19.58 11.07 -19.83
N THR A 3 -18.89 10.64 -20.90
CA THR A 3 -17.85 9.60 -20.82
C THR A 3 -16.63 10.03 -20.00
N ALA A 4 -16.46 11.33 -19.75
CA ALA A 4 -15.33 11.90 -19.02
C ALA A 4 -15.27 11.50 -17.53
N GLY A 5 -16.41 11.22 -16.90
CA GLY A 5 -16.47 10.86 -15.47
C GLY A 5 -15.93 9.46 -15.18
N SER A 6 -16.43 8.42 -15.87
CA SER A 6 -15.99 7.05 -15.62
C SER A 6 -14.60 6.75 -16.22
N ALA A 7 -14.25 7.38 -17.35
CA ALA A 7 -12.90 7.28 -17.91
C ALA A 7 -11.86 7.91 -16.98
N GLY A 8 -12.17 9.05 -16.36
CA GLY A 8 -11.31 9.71 -15.38
C GLY A 8 -11.12 8.89 -14.10
N SER A 9 -12.20 8.36 -13.53
CA SER A 9 -12.12 7.49 -12.34
C SER A 9 -11.41 6.16 -12.63
N SER A 10 -11.57 5.59 -13.82
CA SER A 10 -10.85 4.37 -14.22
C SER A 10 -9.35 4.60 -14.38
N ALA A 11 -8.92 5.74 -14.94
CA ALA A 11 -7.50 6.09 -15.05
C ALA A 11 -6.85 6.26 -13.66
N ARG A 12 -7.51 7.00 -12.77
CA ARG A 12 -7.08 7.16 -11.38
C ARG A 12 -6.95 5.83 -10.64
N LEU A 13 -7.89 4.91 -10.83
CA LEU A 13 -7.83 3.58 -10.23
C LEU A 13 -6.61 2.78 -10.73
N GLY A 14 -6.23 2.95 -12.01
CA GLY A 14 -5.00 2.39 -12.58
C GLY A 14 -3.75 2.92 -11.87
N GLU A 15 -3.62 4.24 -11.74
CA GLU A 15 -2.49 4.88 -11.04
C GLU A 15 -2.37 4.41 -9.58
N LEU A 16 -3.50 4.31 -8.87
CA LEU A 16 -3.51 3.79 -7.50
C LEU A 16 -3.01 2.35 -7.45
N HIS A 17 -3.37 1.51 -8.42
CA HIS A 17 -2.90 0.14 -8.51
C HIS A 17 -1.39 0.05 -8.76
N GLU A 18 -0.86 0.85 -9.69
CA GLU A 18 0.58 0.92 -9.95
C GLU A 18 1.37 1.36 -8.72
N CYS A 19 0.89 2.40 -8.03
CA CYS A 19 1.47 2.86 -6.77
C CYS A 19 1.41 1.76 -5.68
N SER A 20 0.31 1.01 -5.61
CA SER A 20 0.18 -0.10 -4.65
C SER A 20 1.14 -1.25 -4.95
N ALA A 21 1.41 -1.54 -6.23
CA ALA A 21 2.38 -2.54 -6.63
C ALA A 21 3.80 -2.12 -6.26
N LEU A 22 4.14 -0.83 -6.43
CA LEU A 22 5.40 -0.27 -5.97
C LEU A 22 5.53 -0.37 -4.45
N LEU A 23 4.55 0.12 -3.69
CA LEU A 23 4.56 0.04 -2.22
C LEU A 23 4.64 -1.41 -1.71
N ARG A 24 3.98 -2.36 -2.38
CA ARG A 24 4.10 -3.78 -2.03
C ARG A 24 5.53 -4.28 -2.17
N ARG A 25 6.22 -3.95 -3.28
CA ARG A 25 7.64 -4.30 -3.47
C ARG A 25 8.54 -3.63 -2.43
N THR A 26 8.34 -2.34 -2.19
CA THR A 26 9.09 -1.60 -1.16
C THR A 26 8.86 -2.19 0.24
N ARG A 27 7.64 -2.62 0.56
CA ARG A 27 7.32 -3.29 1.83
C ARG A 27 8.10 -4.58 1.98
N MET A 28 8.14 -5.43 0.95
CA MET A 28 8.92 -6.68 0.97
C MET A 28 10.40 -6.39 1.16
N ARG A 29 10.95 -5.40 0.46
CA ARG A 29 12.36 -5.02 0.64
C ARG A 29 12.65 -4.48 2.04
N ALA A 30 11.74 -3.69 2.62
CA ALA A 30 11.90 -3.19 3.98
C ALA A 30 11.80 -4.32 5.03
N GLU A 31 10.99 -5.36 4.76
CA GLU A 31 10.90 -6.57 5.59
C GLU A 31 12.22 -7.33 5.60
N GLU A 32 12.80 -7.57 4.42
CA GLU A 32 14.12 -8.20 4.28
C GLU A 32 15.20 -7.46 5.08
N ILE A 33 15.23 -6.12 5.03
CA ILE A 33 16.20 -5.32 5.78
C ILE A 33 16.02 -5.48 7.30
N VAL A 34 14.77 -5.57 7.78
CA VAL A 34 14.50 -5.82 9.20
C VAL A 34 15.01 -7.20 9.61
N ASP A 35 14.80 -8.21 8.77
CA ASP A 35 15.26 -9.57 9.05
C ASP A 35 16.78 -9.71 8.98
N GLU A 36 17.43 -9.04 8.03
CA GLU A 36 18.90 -8.91 7.96
C GLU A 36 19.45 -8.25 9.23
N ALA A 37 18.87 -7.13 9.68
CA ALA A 37 19.29 -6.44 10.90
C ALA A 37 19.11 -7.29 12.16
N ARG A 38 18.02 -8.06 12.25
CA ARG A 38 17.81 -9.04 13.34
C ARG A 38 18.87 -10.13 13.35
N ALA A 39 19.21 -10.67 12.19
CA ALA A 39 20.23 -11.71 12.07
C ALA A 39 21.60 -11.21 12.54
N LEU A 40 21.98 -10.01 12.11
CA LEU A 40 23.23 -9.35 12.52
C LEU A 40 23.26 -9.08 14.03
N LEU A 41 22.15 -8.58 14.60
CA LEU A 41 22.06 -8.34 16.05
C LEU A 41 22.25 -9.64 16.83
N ALA A 42 21.55 -10.71 16.44
CA ALA A 42 21.67 -12.01 17.09
C ALA A 42 23.09 -12.59 16.96
N GLU A 43 23.81 -12.32 15.86
CA GLU A 43 25.22 -12.68 15.71
C GLU A 43 26.11 -11.93 16.71
N ALA A 44 25.94 -10.61 16.82
CA ALA A 44 26.71 -9.78 17.75
C ALA A 44 26.45 -10.14 19.22
N GLU A 45 25.20 -10.49 19.57
CA GLU A 45 24.83 -10.99 20.90
C GLU A 45 25.56 -12.31 21.21
N ARG A 46 25.62 -13.23 20.25
CA ARG A 46 26.35 -14.51 20.40
C ARG A 46 27.85 -14.33 20.52
N SER A 47 28.44 -13.35 19.83
CA SER A 47 29.87 -13.07 19.90
C SER A 47 30.27 -12.26 21.15
N GLY A 48 29.31 -11.77 21.93
CA GLY A 48 29.57 -10.95 23.11
C GLY A 48 30.09 -9.54 22.80
N ASP A 49 29.88 -9.05 21.57
CA ASP A 49 30.34 -7.74 21.14
C ASP A 49 29.34 -6.65 21.56
N ALA A 50 29.48 -6.19 22.80
CA ALA A 50 28.53 -5.26 23.41
C ALA A 50 28.37 -3.94 22.66
N GLU A 51 29.45 -3.41 22.07
CA GLU A 51 29.41 -2.16 21.30
C GLU A 51 28.62 -2.36 20.00
N ARG A 52 28.91 -3.44 19.27
CA ARG A 52 28.19 -3.80 18.05
C ARG A 52 26.71 -4.09 18.32
N VAL A 53 26.38 -4.72 19.44
CA VAL A 53 24.99 -4.97 19.88
C VAL A 53 24.21 -3.67 20.02
N VAL A 54 24.77 -2.68 20.74
CA VAL A 54 24.10 -1.37 20.93
C VAL A 54 23.86 -0.69 19.59
N HIS A 55 24.86 -0.70 18.70
CA HIS A 55 24.72 -0.09 17.38
C HIS A 55 23.66 -0.78 16.51
N LEU A 56 23.68 -2.12 16.45
CA LEU A 56 22.74 -2.90 15.67
C LEU A 56 21.31 -2.81 16.20
N HIS A 57 21.12 -2.63 17.51
CA HIS A 57 19.80 -2.40 18.07
C HIS A 57 19.18 -1.09 17.55
N VAL A 58 19.97 -0.02 17.48
CA VAL A 58 19.51 1.26 16.90
C VAL A 58 19.16 1.10 15.42
N GLN A 59 19.99 0.39 14.65
CA GLN A 59 19.71 0.13 13.23
C GLN A 59 18.44 -0.71 13.03
N LEU A 60 18.22 -1.72 13.87
CA LEU A 60 17.01 -2.54 13.83
C LEU A 60 15.76 -1.70 14.09
N GLU A 61 15.79 -0.82 15.09
CA GLU A 61 14.66 0.07 15.37
C GLU A 61 14.38 1.05 14.23
N GLN A 62 15.43 1.59 13.59
CA GLN A 62 15.29 2.42 12.39
C GLN A 62 14.69 1.65 11.20
N ALA A 63 15.11 0.40 10.99
CA ALA A 63 14.58 -0.48 9.96
C ALA A 63 13.09 -0.78 10.23
N ARG A 64 12.73 -1.14 11.47
CA ARG A 64 11.34 -1.38 11.89
C ARG A 64 10.46 -0.15 11.69
N HIS A 65 10.96 1.03 12.05
CA HIS A 65 10.24 2.28 11.86
C HIS A 65 9.98 2.57 10.37
N SER A 66 10.99 2.34 9.53
CA SER A 66 10.86 2.52 8.07
C SER A 66 9.88 1.51 7.45
N TYR A 67 9.96 0.24 7.85
CA TYR A 67 8.97 -0.77 7.46
C TYR A 67 7.55 -0.37 7.86
N SER A 68 7.35 0.10 9.09
CA SER A 68 6.04 0.55 9.58
C SER A 68 5.46 1.69 8.75
N LYS A 69 6.30 2.65 8.31
CA LYS A 69 5.88 3.75 7.42
C LYS A 69 5.38 3.21 6.08
N VAL A 70 6.14 2.31 5.45
CA VAL A 70 5.77 1.73 4.16
C VAL A 70 4.51 0.87 4.27
N LEU A 71 4.39 0.05 5.32
CA LEU A 71 3.20 -0.75 5.58
C LEU A 71 1.96 0.13 5.77
N THR A 72 2.06 1.21 6.55
CA THR A 72 0.96 2.15 6.78
C THR A 72 0.52 2.81 5.47
N ALA A 73 1.47 3.25 4.65
CA ALA A 73 1.18 3.83 3.34
C ALA A 73 0.50 2.81 2.41
N TYR A 74 0.99 1.57 2.38
CA TYR A 74 0.42 0.49 1.57
C TYR A 74 -1.04 0.19 1.96
N VAL A 75 -1.32 0.00 3.24
CA VAL A 75 -2.67 -0.28 3.74
C VAL A 75 -3.63 0.89 3.45
N THR A 76 -3.16 2.12 3.66
CA THR A 76 -3.94 3.34 3.35
C THR A 76 -4.31 3.39 1.87
N LEU A 77 -3.36 3.07 0.98
CA LEU A 77 -3.60 3.06 -0.45
C LEU A 77 -4.55 1.93 -0.88
N CYS A 78 -4.41 0.73 -0.31
CA CYS A 78 -5.35 -0.37 -0.56
C CYS A 78 -6.78 -0.02 -0.15
N ARG A 79 -6.95 0.67 0.98
CA ARG A 79 -8.26 1.20 1.39
C ARG A 79 -8.79 2.20 0.35
N ARG A 80 -7.95 3.13 -0.12
CA ARG A 80 -8.36 4.11 -1.13
C ARG A 80 -8.77 3.48 -2.46
N ILE A 81 -8.06 2.44 -2.90
CA ILE A 81 -8.43 1.63 -4.07
C ILE A 81 -9.82 1.04 -3.91
N ASN A 82 -10.13 0.47 -2.74
CA ASN A 82 -11.46 -0.09 -2.49
C ASN A 82 -12.55 0.98 -2.50
N GLU A 83 -12.31 2.14 -1.88
CA GLU A 83 -13.23 3.28 -1.90
C GLU A 83 -13.51 3.77 -3.34
N GLU A 84 -12.47 3.89 -4.17
CA GLU A 84 -12.61 4.29 -5.58
C GLU A 84 -13.40 3.25 -6.38
N ARG A 85 -13.14 1.95 -6.17
CA ARG A 85 -13.90 0.86 -6.81
C ARG A 85 -15.39 0.92 -6.46
N GLN A 86 -15.72 1.15 -5.19
CA GLN A 86 -17.12 1.28 -4.76
C GLN A 86 -17.79 2.51 -5.36
N THR A 87 -17.04 3.61 -5.51
CA THR A 87 -17.54 4.83 -6.16
C THR A 87 -17.88 4.59 -7.62
N ILE A 88 -17.00 3.89 -8.36
CA ILE A 88 -17.23 3.53 -9.78
C ILE A 88 -18.45 2.61 -9.90
N LEU A 89 -18.51 1.54 -9.10
CA LEU A 89 -19.63 0.59 -9.13
C LEU A 89 -20.97 1.28 -8.81
N GLY A 90 -20.99 2.16 -7.81
CA GLY A 90 -22.19 2.93 -7.46
C GLY A 90 -22.66 3.85 -8.60
N ALA A 91 -21.72 4.49 -9.30
CA ALA A 91 -22.04 5.33 -10.46
C ALA A 91 -22.59 4.52 -11.65
N GLU A 92 -22.08 3.31 -11.87
CA GLU A 92 -22.60 2.39 -12.91
C GLU A 92 -24.03 1.93 -12.60
N ILE A 93 -24.30 1.50 -11.36
CA ILE A 93 -25.64 1.08 -10.93
C ILE A 93 -26.66 2.22 -11.08
N GLU A 94 -26.30 3.44 -10.68
CA GLU A 94 -27.19 4.60 -10.80
C GLU A 94 -27.50 4.94 -12.26
N LYS A 95 -26.50 4.84 -13.14
CA LYS A 95 -26.68 5.04 -14.59
C LYS A 95 -27.64 4.01 -15.19
N ASP A 96 -27.48 2.74 -14.82
CA ASP A 96 -28.34 1.66 -15.32
C ASP A 96 -29.80 1.85 -14.86
N ARG A 97 -29.98 2.27 -13.60
CA ARG A 97 -31.30 2.63 -13.06
C ARG A 97 -31.96 3.77 -13.83
N GLN A 98 -31.23 4.85 -14.10
CA GLN A 98 -31.75 6.01 -14.84
C GLN A 98 -32.09 5.66 -16.30
N SER A 99 -31.28 4.80 -16.93
CA SER A 99 -31.50 4.35 -18.30
C SER A 99 -32.71 3.41 -18.42
N GLY A 100 -32.92 2.53 -17.43
CA GLY A 100 -34.09 1.65 -17.35
C GLY A 100 -35.42 2.39 -17.15
N LEU A 101 -35.40 3.56 -16.51
CA LEU A 101 -36.58 4.42 -16.32
C LEU A 101 -36.89 5.29 -17.57
N SER A 102 -35.90 5.55 -18.43
CA SER A 102 -36.06 6.38 -19.64
C SER A 102 -36.70 5.64 -20.82
N GLY A 103 -36.81 4.31 -20.79
CA GLY A 103 -37.37 3.48 -21.88
C GLY A 103 -38.85 3.13 -21.75
N VAL A 104 -39.56 3.68 -20.76
CA VAL A 104 -40.98 3.39 -20.47
C VAL A 104 -41.91 4.56 -20.86
N ALA A 105 -41.46 5.47 -21.75
CA ALA A 105 -42.26 6.59 -22.25
C ALA A 105 -42.77 6.34 -23.68
#